data_AF-A0A4R2ZY41-F1
#
_entry.id   AF-A0A4R2ZY41-F1
#
_cell.length_a   1.000
_cell.length_b   1.000
_cell.length_c   1.000
_cell.angle_alpha   90.00
_cell.angle_beta   90.00
_cell.angle_gamma   90.00
#
_symmetry.space_group_name_H-M   'P 1'
#
loop_
_entity.id
_entity.type
_entity.pdbx_description
1 polymer ?
#
loop_
_entity_poly.entity_id
_entity_poly.type
_entity_poly.pdbx_seq_one_letter_code
_entity_poly.pdbx_strand_id
1 'polypeptide(L)'
;MIRSLTKFACLDCQRVFKRPADATQKVCPRCGGVTYRTGSDFRPPSASDKKAWAVAAFLISKGFPYYRLGVRYPTTLKEAERFVEANADFAVDVSENGKVPVQSPRDRRP
;
A
#
# COMPACT_ATOMS: atom_id res chain seq x y z
N MET A 1 15.63 -15.83 -15.16
CA MET A 1 14.43 -15.49 -14.38
C MET A 1 14.54 -14.05 -13.88
N ILE A 2 13.79 -13.11 -14.46
CA ILE A 2 13.82 -11.70 -14.02
C ILE A 2 12.96 -11.60 -12.75
N ARG A 3 13.57 -11.28 -11.61
CA ARG A 3 12.83 -11.01 -10.37
C ARG A 3 12.15 -9.64 -10.48
N SER A 4 10.83 -9.61 -10.55
CA SER A 4 10.06 -8.37 -10.54
C SER A 4 10.22 -7.66 -9.18
N LEU A 5 10.64 -6.40 -9.21
CA LEU A 5 10.77 -5.57 -8.01
C LEU A 5 9.44 -4.88 -7.70
N THR A 6 8.99 -5.00 -6.45
CA THR A 6 7.85 -4.29 -5.90
C THR A 6 8.30 -3.27 -4.87
N LYS A 7 7.52 -2.20 -4.71
CA LYS A 7 7.72 -1.16 -3.71
C LYS A 7 7.13 -1.63 -2.37
N PHE A 8 7.88 -1.44 -1.30
CA PHE A 8 7.48 -1.70 0.07
C PHE A 8 7.57 -0.41 0.87
N ALA A 9 6.47 0.02 1.48
CA ALA A 9 6.38 1.24 2.25
C ALA A 9 6.48 0.94 3.75
N CYS A 10 7.41 1.60 4.44
CA CYS A 10 7.40 1.67 5.90
C CYS A 10 6.65 2.93 6.31
N LEU A 11 5.54 2.76 7.02
CA LEU A 11 4.70 3.87 7.48
C LEU A 11 5.35 4.64 8.64
N ASP A 12 6.12 3.94 9.47
CA ASP A 12 6.84 4.51 10.61
C ASP A 12 8.02 5.39 10.16
N CYS A 13 8.86 4.82 9.30
CA CYS A 13 10.03 5.50 8.75
C CYS A 13 9.71 6.43 7.56
N GLN A 14 8.46 6.48 7.08
CA GLN A 14 8.01 7.28 5.93
C GLN A 14 8.91 7.10 4.69
N ARG A 15 9.21 5.84 4.36
CA ARG A 15 10.17 5.47 3.31
C ARG A 15 9.70 4.29 2.49
N VAL A 16 10.17 4.24 1.25
CA VAL A 16 9.90 3.14 0.32
C VAL A 16 11.18 2.42 -0.06
N PHE A 17 11.09 1.11 -0.12
CA PHE A 17 12.17 0.21 -0.50
C PHE A 17 11.73 -0.64 -1.69
N LYS A 18 12.59 -0.83 -2.69
CA LYS A 18 12.34 -1.78 -3.77
C LYS A 18 12.85 -3.15 -3.35
N ARG A 19 12.01 -4.19 -3.41
CA ARG A 19 12.37 -5.57 -3.06
C ARG A 19 11.70 -6.56 -4.01
N PRO A 20 12.18 -7.81 -4.13
CA PRO A 20 11.54 -8.83 -4.96
C PRO A 20 10.07 -9.04 -4.59
N ALA A 21 9.21 -9.25 -5.57
CA ALA A 21 7.76 -9.41 -5.38
C ALA A 21 7.37 -10.67 -4.58
N ASP A 22 8.22 -11.70 -4.62
CA ASP A 22 8.11 -12.97 -3.88
C ASP A 22 8.45 -12.85 -2.39
N ALA A 23 8.83 -11.65 -1.95
CA ALA A 23 9.11 -11.37 -0.56
C ALA A 23 7.84 -11.41 0.32
N THR A 24 7.71 -12.46 1.14
CA THR A 24 6.58 -12.68 2.07
C THR A 24 6.53 -11.67 3.21
N GLN A 25 7.67 -11.33 3.81
CA GLN A 25 7.72 -10.41 4.94
C GLN A 25 9.05 -9.66 4.94
N LYS A 26 9.00 -8.33 4.98
CA LYS A 26 10.19 -7.50 4.91
C LYS A 26 10.10 -6.48 6.02
N VAL A 27 10.86 -6.69 7.08
CA VAL A 27 11.09 -5.66 8.10
C VAL A 27 11.81 -4.46 7.47
N CYS A 28 11.51 -3.28 7.98
CA CYS A 28 12.15 -2.04 7.59
C CYS A 28 13.64 -2.15 7.95
N PRO A 29 14.58 -1.92 7.01
CA PRO A 29 15.99 -2.08 7.30
C PRO A 29 16.54 -0.91 8.13
N ARG A 30 15.71 0.11 8.41
CA ARG A 30 16.08 1.31 9.15
C ARG A 30 15.55 1.29 10.58
N CYS A 31 14.25 1.06 10.75
CA CYS A 31 13.58 1.07 12.06
C CYS A 31 13.18 -0.33 12.56
N GLY A 32 13.37 -1.40 11.77
CA GLY A 32 12.89 -2.74 12.13
C GLY A 32 11.37 -2.93 12.05
N GLY A 33 10.60 -1.85 11.85
CA GLY A 33 9.14 -1.90 11.77
C GLY A 33 8.58 -2.65 10.56
N VAL A 34 7.26 -2.79 10.51
CA VAL A 34 6.55 -3.48 9.42
C VAL A 34 6.61 -2.67 8.13
N THR A 35 6.78 -3.35 6.99
CA THR A 35 6.62 -2.72 5.68
C THR A 35 5.48 -3.36 4.90
N TYR A 36 4.74 -2.52 4.19
CA TYR A 36 3.57 -2.90 3.43
C TYR A 36 3.92 -2.95 1.96
N ARG A 37 3.56 -4.04 1.29
CA ARG A 37 3.69 -4.14 -0.16
C ARG A 37 2.72 -3.16 -0.81
N THR A 38 3.23 -2.28 -1.67
CA THR A 38 2.41 -1.30 -2.39
C THR A 38 2.27 -1.66 -3.85
N GLY A 39 1.16 -1.23 -4.46
CA GLY A 39 0.89 -1.36 -5.89
C GLY A 39 1.76 -0.44 -6.75
N SER A 40 1.65 -0.64 -8.06
CA SER A 40 2.46 0.08 -9.05
C SER A 40 2.18 1.58 -9.07
N ASP A 41 0.93 1.99 -8.82
CA ASP A 41 0.47 3.38 -8.79
C ASP A 41 0.87 4.11 -7.50
N PHE A 42 1.51 3.43 -6.54
CA PHE A 42 2.01 4.09 -5.35
C PHE A 42 3.12 5.08 -5.71
N ARG A 43 2.83 6.35 -5.47
CA ARG A 43 3.79 7.45 -5.57
C ARG A 43 4.14 7.88 -4.14
N PRO A 44 5.32 7.49 -3.63
CA PRO A 44 5.70 7.89 -2.28
C PRO A 44 5.74 9.41 -2.17
N PRO A 45 5.07 9.99 -1.16
CA PRO A 45 5.22 11.40 -0.86
C PRO A 45 6.64 11.68 -0.35
N SER A 46 6.99 12.97 -0.30
CA SER A 46 8.26 13.38 0.30
C SER A 46 8.34 12.91 1.76
N ALA A 47 9.52 12.53 2.24
CA ALA A 47 9.70 12.05 3.61
C ALA A 47 9.40 13.12 4.68
N SER A 48 9.37 14.40 4.31
CA SER A 48 9.02 15.51 5.21
C SER A 48 7.52 15.78 5.25
N ASP A 49 6.75 15.26 4.29
CA ASP A 49 5.31 15.51 4.18
C ASP A 49 4.51 14.51 5.03
N LYS A 50 4.47 14.80 6.34
CA LYS A 50 3.74 13.99 7.31
C LYS A 50 2.25 13.88 7.01
N LYS A 51 1.64 14.90 6.37
CA LYS A 51 0.21 14.90 6.04
C LYS A 51 -0.07 13.90 4.94
N ALA A 52 0.71 13.93 3.86
CA ALA A 52 0.57 12.96 2.78
C ALA A 52 0.88 11.53 3.24
N TRP A 53 1.88 11.34 4.11
CA TRP A 53 2.16 10.05 4.72
C TRP A 53 1.03 9.55 5.63
N ALA A 54 0.35 10.43 6.36
CA ALA A 54 -0.81 10.06 7.16
C ALA A 54 -1.97 9.54 6.29
N VAL A 55 -2.23 10.19 5.14
CA VAL A 55 -3.22 9.72 4.16
C VAL A 55 -2.84 8.36 3.59
N ALA A 56 -1.58 8.19 3.18
CA ALA A 56 -1.09 6.92 2.67
C ALA A 56 -1.18 5.79 3.72
N ALA A 57 -0.80 6.08 4.97
CA ALA A 57 -0.90 5.14 6.08
C ALA A 57 -2.35 4.73 6.35
N PHE A 58 -3.29 5.69 6.32
CA PHE A 58 -4.70 5.43 6.47
C PHE A 58 -5.23 4.51 5.36
N LEU A 59 -4.95 4.83 4.09
CA LEU A 59 -5.39 4.03 2.95
C LEU A 59 -4.80 2.60 3.00
N ILE A 60 -3.50 2.48 3.25
CA ILE A 60 -2.83 1.17 3.34
C ILE A 60 -3.43 0.35 4.50
N SER A 61 -3.66 0.95 5.66
CA SER A 61 -4.30 0.30 6.82
C SER A 61 -5.73 -0.15 6.53
N LYS A 62 -6.44 0.54 5.63
CA LYS A 62 -7.78 0.18 5.17
C LYS A 62 -7.81 -0.78 3.98
N GLY A 63 -6.67 -1.34 3.57
CA GLY A 63 -6.62 -2.29 2.47
C GLY A 63 -6.48 -1.67 1.09
N PHE A 64 -6.02 -0.42 0.99
CA PHE A 64 -5.78 0.28 -0.27
C PHE A 64 -4.29 0.59 -0.48
N PRO A 65 -3.49 -0.40 -0.89
CA PRO A 65 -2.05 -0.23 -1.07
C PRO A 65 -1.67 0.43 -2.41
N TYR A 66 -2.57 1.22 -3.02
CA TYR A 66 -2.34 1.90 -4.31
C TYR A 66 -2.18 0.98 -5.53
N TYR A 67 -3.07 -0.01 -5.64
CA TYR A 67 -3.25 -0.75 -6.89
C TYR A 67 -3.99 0.09 -7.94
N ARG A 68 -3.90 -0.34 -9.20
CA ARG A 68 -4.57 0.32 -10.32
C ARG A 68 -6.08 0.04 -10.27
N LEU A 69 -6.82 0.96 -9.67
CA LEU A 69 -8.28 0.90 -9.56
C LEU A 69 -9.03 1.65 -10.68
N GLY A 70 -8.32 2.44 -11.50
CA GLY A 70 -8.94 3.30 -12.52
C GLY A 70 -9.57 4.58 -11.97
N VAL A 71 -9.64 4.71 -10.64
CA VAL A 71 -10.03 5.92 -9.92
C VAL A 71 -8.80 6.63 -9.34
N ARG A 72 -8.90 7.95 -9.10
CA ARG A 72 -7.83 8.73 -8.47
C ARG A 72 -7.83 8.51 -6.97
N TYR A 73 -6.64 8.27 -6.41
CA TYR A 73 -6.47 8.21 -4.96
C TYR A 73 -6.59 9.62 -4.35
N PRO A 74 -7.19 9.72 -3.17
CA PRO A 74 -7.37 10.97 -2.46
C PRO A 74 -6.03 11.50 -1.93
N THR A 75 -5.94 12.82 -1.78
CA THR A 75 -4.75 13.50 -1.27
C THR A 75 -4.94 14.06 0.14
N THR A 76 -6.18 14.07 0.63
CA THR A 76 -6.52 14.53 1.98
C THR A 76 -7.16 13.42 2.81
N LEU A 77 -7.06 13.53 4.13
CA LEU A 77 -7.56 12.51 5.06
C LEU A 77 -9.09 12.38 4.97
N LYS A 78 -9.79 13.51 4.90
CA LYS A 78 -11.25 13.58 4.75
C LYS A 78 -11.76 12.92 3.45
N GLU A 79 -11.02 13.09 2.36
CA GLU A 79 -11.35 12.41 1.10
C GLU A 79 -10.99 10.93 1.16
N ALA A 80 -9.92 10.56 1.89
CA ALA A 80 -9.52 9.18 2.09
C ALA A 80 -10.57 8.37 2.84
N GLU A 81 -11.19 8.95 3.88
CA GLU A 81 -12.31 8.33 4.59
C GLU A 81 -13.46 8.01 3.62
N ARG A 82 -13.94 9.02 2.88
CA ARG A 82 -15.01 8.86 1.88
C ARG A 82 -14.64 7.86 0.78
N PHE A 83 -13.38 7.86 0.36
CA PHE A 83 -12.90 6.94 -0.66
C PHE A 83 -12.95 5.50 -0.20
N VAL A 84 -12.52 5.23 1.04
CA VAL A 84 -12.56 3.89 1.64
C VAL A 84 -14.01 3.40 1.72
N GLU A 85 -14.95 4.25 2.13
CA GLU A 85 -16.37 3.91 2.19
C GLU A 85 -16.94 3.61 0.80
N ALA A 86 -16.65 4.47 -0.19
CA ALA A 86 -17.18 4.33 -1.55
C ALA A 86 -16.55 3.20 -2.37
N ASN A 87 -15.36 2.71 -1.96
CA ASN A 87 -14.59 1.72 -2.71
C ASN A 87 -14.31 0.46 -1.88
N ALA A 88 -15.07 0.22 -0.80
CA ALA A 88 -14.83 -0.85 0.16
C ALA A 88 -14.64 -2.24 -0.50
N ASP A 89 -15.35 -2.52 -1.61
CA ASP A 89 -15.20 -3.76 -2.40
C ASP A 89 -13.78 -4.00 -2.94
N PHE A 90 -13.02 -2.93 -3.18
CA PHE A 90 -11.66 -2.99 -3.68
C PHE A 90 -10.62 -3.19 -2.57
N ALA A 91 -11.00 -3.05 -1.30
CA ALA A 91 -10.10 -3.24 -0.18
C ALA A 91 -9.53 -4.67 -0.20
N VAL A 92 -8.20 -4.78 -0.04
CA VAL A 92 -7.53 -6.06 0.15
C VAL A 92 -7.31 -6.31 1.64
N ASP A 93 -7.38 -7.56 2.08
CA ASP A 93 -7.04 -7.89 3.46
C ASP A 93 -5.56 -7.55 3.71
N VAL A 94 -5.34 -6.74 4.74
CA VAL A 94 -4.02 -6.34 5.24
C VAL A 94 -3.75 -6.93 6.63
N SER A 95 -4.69 -7.71 7.16
CA SER A 95 -4.67 -8.25 8.53
C SER A 95 -3.76 -9.47 8.65
N GLU A 96 -3.60 -10.25 7.58
CA GLU A 96 -2.68 -11.39 7.59
C GLU A 96 -1.26 -10.98 7.18
N ASN A 97 -0.48 -10.59 8.19
CA ASN A 97 0.97 -10.33 8.20
C ASN A 97 1.88 -11.47 7.64
N GLY A 98 1.39 -12.38 6.81
CA GLY A 98 2.17 -13.52 6.29
C GLY A 98 1.83 -13.97 4.87
N LYS A 99 0.71 -13.55 4.28
CA LYS A 99 0.38 -13.88 2.89
C LYS A 99 -0.46 -12.75 2.33
N VAL A 100 0.17 -11.73 1.73
CA VAL A 100 -0.58 -10.85 0.82
C VAL A 100 -1.03 -11.74 -0.34
N PRO A 101 -2.33 -12.06 -0.50
CA PRO A 101 -2.77 -12.67 -1.73
C PRO A 101 -2.55 -11.59 -2.79
N VAL A 102 -1.69 -11.89 -3.75
CA VAL A 102 -1.39 -11.07 -4.91
C VAL A 102 -2.59 -10.94 -5.86
N GLN A 103 -3.81 -11.11 -5.37
CA GLN A 103 -4.99 -11.02 -6.21
C GLN A 103 -5.38 -9.55 -6.31
N SER A 104 -5.13 -9.02 -7.50
CA SER A 104 -5.60 -7.71 -7.91
C SER A 104 -7.12 -7.72 -7.75
N PRO A 105 -7.78 -6.61 -7.38
CA PRO A 105 -9.24 -6.56 -7.38
C PRO A 105 -9.90 -6.92 -8.74
N ARG A 106 -9.10 -6.95 -9.81
CA ARG A 106 -9.50 -7.44 -11.15
C ARG A 106 -9.78 -8.94 -11.21
N ASP A 107 -9.26 -9.72 -10.26
CA ASP A 107 -9.46 -11.17 -10.17
C ASP A 107 -10.75 -11.52 -9.42
N ARG A 108 -11.50 -10.52 -8.92
CA ARG A 108 -12.82 -10.65 -8.26
C ARG A 108 -14.00 -10.33 -9.19
N ARG A 109 -13.88 -10.59 -10.50
CA ARG A 109 -15.03 -10.56 -11.41
C ARG A 109 -15.61 -11.97 -11.53
N PRO A 110 -16.93 -12.17 -11.38
CA PRO A 110 -17.55 -13.49 -11.53
C PRO A 110 -17.39 -14.07 -12.94
#